data_AF-A0A2E9AUY1-F1
#
_entry.id   AF-A0A2E9AUY1-F1
#
_cell.length_a   1.000
_cell.length_b   1.000
_cell.length_c   1.000
_cell.angle_alpha   90.00
_cell.angle_beta   90.00
_cell.angle_gamma   90.00
#
_symmetry.space_group_name_H-M   'P 1'
#
loop_
_entity.id
_entity.type
_entity.pdbx_description
1 polymer ?
#
loop_
_entity_poly.entity_id
_entity_poly.type
_entity_poly.pdbx_seq_one_letter_code
_entity_poly.pdbx_strand_id
1 'polypeptide(L)' 'MKLSNSYIGLPEEFYQQINPTPVENPSLLQFNDELAELLKISLEEQEKLDIFSGNKIP' A
#
# COMPACT_ATOMS: atom_id res chain seq x y z
N MET A 1 4.67 9.78 -1.21
CA MET A 1 5.39 8.70 -1.92
C MET A 1 5.25 8.91 -3.43
N LYS A 2 6.22 8.50 -4.26
CA LYS A 2 6.08 8.53 -5.72
C LYS A 2 6.22 7.10 -6.28
N LEU A 3 5.14 6.57 -6.83
CA LEU A 3 5.10 5.23 -7.42
C LEU A 3 5.31 5.28 -8.93
N SER A 4 5.88 4.21 -9.47
CA SER A 4 5.99 3.93 -10.91
C SER A 4 5.39 2.56 -11.19
N ASN A 5 4.28 2.52 -11.91
CA ASN A 5 3.51 1.30 -12.14
C ASN A 5 3.92 0.65 -13.47
N SER A 6 5.19 0.30 -13.65
CA SER A 6 5.68 -0.25 -14.93
C SER A 6 4.94 -1.51 -15.39
N TYR A 7 4.40 -2.30 -14.46
CA TYR A 7 3.63 -3.51 -14.76
C TYR A 7 2.32 -3.23 -15.50
N ILE A 8 1.70 -2.06 -15.30
CA ILE A 8 0.48 -1.67 -16.03
C ILE A 8 0.74 -1.37 -17.52
N GLY A 9 2.01 -1.19 -17.88
CA GLY A 9 2.44 -1.01 -19.27
C GLY A 9 2.53 -2.31 -20.07
N LEU A 10 2.35 -3.47 -19.43
CA LEU A 10 2.21 -4.75 -20.12
C LEU A 10 0.81 -4.85 -20.78
N PRO A 11 0.59 -5.79 -21.73
CA PRO A 11 -0.75 -6.07 -22.24
C PRO A 11 -1.72 -6.48 -21.13
N GLU A 12 -3.01 -6.18 -21.30
CA GLU A 12 -4.05 -6.44 -20.29
C GLU A 12 -4.25 -7.93 -19.96
N GLU A 13 -3.76 -8.84 -20.81
CA GLU A 13 -3.75 -10.28 -20.55
C GLU A 13 -2.84 -10.69 -19.38
N PHE A 14 -1.89 -9.82 -19.01
CA PHE A 14 -0.91 -10.08 -17.96
C PHE A 14 -1.35 -9.62 -16.56
N TYR A 15 -2.45 -8.86 -16.46
CA TYR A 15 -2.91 -8.34 -15.17
C TYR A 15 -4.42 -8.12 -15.11
N GLN A 16 -4.92 -7.97 -13.90
CA GLN A 16 -6.26 -7.46 -13.66
C GLN A 16 -6.19 -6.27 -12.71
N GLN A 17 -6.92 -5.19 -12.99
CA GLN A 17 -7.08 -4.10 -12.05
C GLN A 17 -8.15 -4.48 -11.04
N ILE A 18 -7.77 -4.59 -9.76
CA ILE A 18 -8.65 -4.97 -8.67
C ILE A 18 -8.40 -4.00 -7.51
N ASN A 19 -9.48 -3.46 -6.94
CA ASN A 19 -9.38 -2.64 -5.73
C ASN A 19 -9.09 -3.52 -4.52
N PRO A 20 -8.37 -3.01 -3.49
CA PRO A 20 -8.21 -3.72 -2.23
C PRO A 20 -9.57 -4.07 -1.60
N THR A 21 -9.62 -5.17 -0.87
CA THR A 21 -10.77 -5.48 -0.02
C THR A 21 -10.55 -4.82 1.34
N PRO A 22 -11.45 -3.93 1.80
CA PRO A 22 -11.27 -3.19 3.04
C PRO A 22 -11.38 -4.10 4.27
N VAL A 23 -10.68 -3.73 5.34
CA VAL A 23 -10.75 -4.41 6.65
C VAL A 23 -11.48 -3.53 7.64
N GLU A 24 -12.51 -4.10 8.28
CA GLU A 24 -13.24 -3.44 9.36
C GLU A 24 -12.42 -3.39 10.65
N ASN A 25 -12.37 -2.22 11.29
CA ASN A 25 -11.66 -1.97 12.55
C ASN A 25 -10.17 -2.42 12.54
N PRO A 26 -9.34 -1.87 11.63
CA PRO A 26 -7.94 -2.27 11.52
C PRO A 26 -7.14 -1.85 12.77
N SER A 27 -6.16 -2.66 13.13
CA SER A 27 -5.20 -2.35 14.20
C SER A 27 -3.79 -2.74 13.78
N LEU A 28 -2.79 -1.96 14.19
CA LEU A 28 -1.40 -2.22 13.84
C LEU A 28 -0.78 -3.21 14.84
N LEU A 29 -0.35 -4.37 14.35
CA LEU A 29 0.37 -5.36 15.16
C LEU A 29 1.86 -5.01 15.26
N GLN A 30 2.48 -4.74 14.10
CA GLN A 30 3.89 -4.37 13.98
C GLN A 30 4.10 -3.60 12.69
N PHE A 31 5.03 -2.65 12.70
CA PHE A 31 5.50 -1.95 11.52
C PHE A 31 7.03 -2.04 11.48
N ASN A 32 7.61 -2.16 10.28
CA ASN A 32 9.05 -2.25 10.12
C ASN A 32 9.62 -0.86 9.78
N ASP A 33 10.03 -0.13 10.82
CA ASP A 33 10.57 1.23 10.67
C ASP A 33 11.90 1.26 9.89
N GLU A 34 12.78 0.27 10.08
CA GLU A 34 14.05 0.17 9.35
C GLU A 34 13.82 0.01 7.83
N LEU A 35 12.87 -0.84 7.44
CA LEU A 35 12.50 -1.01 6.04
C LEU A 35 11.81 0.24 5.48
N ALA A 36 10.98 0.91 6.26
CA ALA A 36 10.34 2.15 5.84
C ALA A 36 11.38 3.24 5.55
N GLU A 37 12.41 3.37 6.39
CA GLU A 37 13.53 4.29 6.17
C GLU A 37 14.30 3.92 4.89
N LEU A 38 14.64 2.63 4.70
CA LEU A 38 15.31 2.14 3.50
C LEU A 38 14.55 2.48 2.22
N LEU A 39 13.22 2.32 2.25
CA LEU A 39 12.33 2.62 1.13
C LEU A 39 11.94 4.10 1.02
N LYS A 40 12.40 4.95 1.96
CA LYS A 40 12.04 6.38 2.06
C LYS A 40 10.52 6.60 2.16
N ILE A 41 9.86 5.73 2.92
CA ILE A 41 8.43 5.81 3.23
C ILE A 41 8.26 6.55 4.55
N SER A 42 7.57 7.68 4.51
CA SER A 42 7.12 8.43 5.68
C SER A 42 5.59 8.47 5.65
N LEU A 43 4.96 7.91 6.68
CA LEU A 43 3.50 7.78 6.81
C LEU A 43 3.11 8.06 8.26
N GLU A 44 2.03 8.82 8.44
CA GLU A 44 1.39 8.98 9.74
C GLU A 44 0.76 7.66 10.20
N GLU A 45 0.50 7.51 11.51
CA GLU A 45 -0.04 6.26 12.07
C GLU A 45 -1.38 5.83 11.44
N GLN A 46 -2.28 6.79 11.22
CA GLN A 46 -3.55 6.54 10.53
C GLN A 46 -3.34 6.12 9.07
N GLU A 47 -2.34 6.69 8.38
CA GLU A 47 -2.04 6.30 7.01
C GLU A 47 -1.47 4.90 6.91
N LYS A 48 -0.62 4.48 7.87
CA LYS A 48 -0.17 3.09 7.98
C LYS A 48 -1.36 2.15 8.09
N LEU A 49 -2.32 2.46 8.97
CA LEU A 49 -3.53 1.66 9.13
C LEU A 49 -4.34 1.63 7.83
N ASP A 50 -4.75 2.77 7.30
CA ASP A 50 -5.70 2.84 6.19
C ASP A 50 -5.14 2.24 4.89
N ILE A 51 -3.86 2.48 4.59
CA ILE A 51 -3.22 1.98 3.36
C ILE A 51 -3.01 0.46 3.45
N PHE A 52 -2.39 -0.03 4.52
CA PHE A 52 -2.05 -1.44 4.65
C PHE A 52 -3.24 -2.33 5.03
N SER A 53 -4.39 -1.74 5.35
CA SER A 53 -5.67 -2.45 5.55
C SER A 53 -6.63 -2.36 4.35
N GLY A 54 -6.19 -1.78 3.23
CA GLY A 54 -7.02 -1.68 2.02
C GLY A 54 -8.18 -0.68 2.13
N ASN A 55 -8.18 0.18 3.16
CA ASN A 55 -9.18 1.21 3.37
C ASN A 55 -8.87 2.52 2.59
N LYS A 56 -7.63 2.69 2.13
CA LYS A 56 -7.18 3.84 1.32
C LYS A 56 -6.12 3.41 0.30
N ILE A 57 -6.16 3.98 -0.91
CA ILE A 57 -5.11 3.84 -1.92
C ILE A 57 -4.13 5.04 -1.78
N PRO A 58 -2.80 4.84 -1.80
CA PRO A 58 -1.79 5.90 -1.65
C PRO A 58 -1.71 6.90 -2.82
#